data_AF-A0A8H6RSM8-F1
#
_entry.id   AF-A0A8H6RSM8-F1
#
_cell.length_a   1.000
_cell.length_b   1.000
_cell.length_c   1.000
_cell.angle_alpha   90.00
_cell.angle_beta   90.00
_cell.angle_gamma   90.00
#
_symmetry.space_group_name_H-M   'P 1'
#
loop_
_entity.id
_entity.type
_entity.pdbx_description
1 polymer ?
#
loop_
_entity_poly.entity_id
_entity_poly.type
_entity_poly.pdbx_seq_one_letter_code
_entity_poly.pdbx_strand_id
1 'polypeptide(L)'
;MQLSRPDSHRGFRFLDLPAEIRLNVYSFLLVCQSKCPVAIYYNSCRSHTSRITGLSRGIAILRACKLIYEEAAPVLYGSNKFVFCSIFFPIFLAQIGIKSVSLLHEVELNCIVDQGCFDRGVRMLGSAVSMNKLTVGNGLWSPERPRLMASTLWPMVKSLDAARKSKSDPTQKRNDIPEIFGFVQQTFSEDRLRLPKEQARDDALEFASKVREILRENLLMGF
;
A
#
# COMPACT_ATOMS: atom_id res chain seq x y z
N MET A 1 -40.87 -6.77 52.44
CA MET A 1 -40.75 -6.74 50.97
C MET A 1 -39.49 -5.96 50.61
N GLN A 2 -38.40 -6.67 50.30
CA GLN A 2 -37.19 -6.04 49.74
C GLN A 2 -37.38 -5.94 48.23
N LEU A 3 -37.45 -4.72 47.71
CA LEU A 3 -37.43 -4.46 46.26
C LEU A 3 -36.03 -4.81 45.75
N SER A 4 -35.93 -5.88 44.97
CA SER A 4 -34.73 -6.23 44.22
C SER A 4 -34.34 -5.04 43.34
N ARG A 5 -33.09 -4.57 43.49
CA ARG A 5 -32.53 -3.55 42.60
C ARG A 5 -32.62 -4.08 41.16
N PRO A 6 -33.13 -3.30 40.19
CA PRO A 6 -33.14 -3.72 38.79
C PRO A 6 -31.70 -4.06 38.42
N ASP A 7 -31.49 -5.26 37.89
CA ASP A 7 -30.18 -5.73 37.45
C ASP A 7 -29.55 -4.63 36.61
N SER A 8 -28.49 -4.03 37.15
CA SER A 8 -27.71 -3.01 36.48
C SER A 8 -27.35 -3.58 35.11
N HIS A 9 -28.01 -3.09 34.06
CA HIS A 9 -27.86 -3.58 32.69
C HIS A 9 -26.37 -3.63 32.39
N ARG A 10 -25.79 -4.83 32.44
CA ARG A 10 -24.38 -5.03 32.11
C ARG A 10 -24.27 -4.61 30.66
N GLY A 11 -23.59 -3.47 30.44
CA GLY A 11 -23.39 -2.94 29.10
C GLY A 11 -22.83 -4.02 28.18
N PHE A 12 -23.24 -3.98 26.93
CA PHE A 12 -22.75 -4.89 25.91
C PHE A 12 -21.23 -4.73 25.73
N ARG A 13 -20.46 -5.83 25.85
CA ARG A 13 -18.99 -5.80 25.65
C ARG A 13 -18.67 -6.06 24.18
N PHE A 14 -17.90 -5.18 23.55
CA PHE A 14 -17.53 -5.31 22.14
C PHE A 14 -16.88 -6.65 21.79
N LEU A 15 -16.03 -7.19 22.68
CA LEU A 15 -15.33 -8.46 22.45
C LEU A 15 -16.22 -9.70 22.65
N ASP A 16 -17.45 -9.54 23.15
CA ASP A 16 -18.44 -10.64 23.19
C ASP A 16 -19.16 -10.82 21.84
N LEU A 17 -18.96 -9.90 20.87
CA LEU A 17 -19.43 -10.08 19.49
C LEU A 17 -18.71 -11.26 18.83
N PRO A 18 -19.37 -12.03 17.95
CA PRO A 18 -18.67 -12.91 17.03
C PRO A 18 -17.64 -12.17 16.16
N ALA A 19 -16.57 -12.86 15.76
CA ALA A 19 -15.47 -12.25 15.01
C ALA A 19 -15.95 -11.63 13.69
N GLU A 20 -16.94 -12.24 13.03
CA GLU A 20 -17.55 -11.77 11.79
C GLU A 20 -18.19 -10.39 11.97
N ILE A 21 -18.88 -10.18 13.10
CA ILE A 21 -19.49 -8.88 13.40
C ILE A 21 -18.42 -7.84 13.72
N ARG A 22 -17.35 -8.22 14.44
CA ARG A 22 -16.21 -7.32 14.68
C ARG A 22 -15.53 -6.91 13.37
N LEU A 23 -15.32 -7.84 12.44
CA LEU A 23 -14.75 -7.57 11.11
C LEU A 23 -15.62 -6.61 10.29
N ASN A 24 -16.95 -6.71 10.38
CA ASN A 24 -17.86 -5.74 9.77
C ASN A 24 -17.69 -4.33 10.37
N VAL A 25 -17.56 -4.24 11.70
CA VAL A 25 -17.28 -2.97 12.38
C VAL A 25 -15.93 -2.39 11.94
N TYR A 26 -14.86 -3.20 11.89
CA TYR A 26 -13.56 -2.75 11.42
C TYR A 26 -13.62 -2.30 9.95
N SER A 27 -14.36 -3.01 9.10
CA SER A 27 -14.53 -2.65 7.69
C SER A 27 -15.19 -1.28 7.54
N PHE A 28 -16.24 -1.02 8.33
CA PHE A 28 -16.89 0.29 8.36
C PHE A 28 -15.96 1.41 8.84
N LEU A 29 -15.08 1.13 9.82
CA LEU A 29 -14.19 2.12 10.42
C LEU A 29 -12.88 2.37 9.65
N LEU A 30 -12.36 1.34 8.98
CA LEU A 30 -10.99 1.32 8.46
C LEU A 30 -10.90 1.26 6.94
N VAL A 31 -12.01 1.03 6.23
CA VAL A 31 -12.03 1.03 4.76
C VAL A 31 -12.57 2.34 4.24
N CYS A 32 -11.84 2.98 3.32
CA CYS A 32 -12.30 4.19 2.66
C CYS A 32 -13.50 3.86 1.75
N GLN A 33 -14.70 4.33 2.12
CA GLN A 33 -15.94 4.01 1.39
C GLN A 33 -16.07 4.80 0.08
N SER A 34 -15.61 6.05 0.07
CA SER A 34 -15.34 6.73 -1.18
C SER A 34 -14.18 5.99 -1.84
N LYS A 35 -14.27 5.62 -3.12
CA LYS A 35 -13.17 5.00 -3.92
C LYS A 35 -11.87 5.83 -3.96
N CYS A 36 -11.77 6.86 -3.13
CA CYS A 36 -10.59 7.63 -2.85
C CYS A 36 -9.55 6.79 -2.11
N PRO A 37 -8.28 6.87 -2.53
CA PRO A 37 -7.20 6.21 -1.82
C PRO A 37 -6.93 6.86 -0.47
N VAL A 38 -6.31 6.08 0.43
CA VAL A 38 -5.72 6.58 1.67
C VAL A 38 -4.42 7.29 1.31
N ALA A 39 -4.48 8.60 1.17
CA ALA A 39 -3.31 9.40 0.84
C ALA A 39 -2.54 9.80 2.10
N ILE A 40 -1.23 9.60 2.05
CA ILE A 40 -0.29 9.88 3.14
C ILE A 40 0.57 11.06 2.71
N TYR A 41 0.34 12.18 3.36
CA TYR A 41 1.09 13.40 3.17
C TYR A 41 1.99 13.64 4.36
N TYR A 42 3.19 14.13 4.10
CA TYR A 42 4.06 14.60 5.17
C TYR A 42 4.11 16.13 5.11
N ASN A 43 3.76 16.76 6.23
CA ASN A 43 3.86 18.21 6.32
C ASN A 43 5.30 18.57 6.75
N SER A 44 6.13 18.97 5.80
CA SER A 44 7.53 19.32 6.06
C SER A 44 7.70 20.58 6.92
N CYS A 45 6.64 21.38 7.11
CA CYS A 45 6.83 22.75 7.59
C CYS A 45 6.81 22.93 9.12
N ARG A 46 6.13 22.09 9.93
CA ARG A 46 5.95 22.43 11.37
C ARG A 46 5.85 21.27 12.38
N SER A 47 5.64 20.05 11.93
CA SER A 47 5.59 18.89 12.80
C SER A 47 5.83 17.66 11.93
N HIS A 48 6.70 16.75 12.37
CA HIS A 48 7.00 15.47 11.72
C HIS A 48 5.79 14.49 11.72
N THR A 49 4.58 15.02 11.57
CA THR A 49 3.30 14.33 11.59
C THR A 49 2.85 14.10 10.16
N SER A 50 2.62 12.84 9.83
CA SER A 50 1.91 12.47 8.62
C SER A 50 0.43 12.86 8.75
N ARG A 51 -0.14 13.42 7.68
CA ARG A 51 -1.59 13.56 7.51
C ARG A 51 -2.06 12.38 6.66
N ILE A 52 -2.95 11.59 7.24
CA ILE A 52 -3.64 10.51 6.55
C ILE A 52 -5.03 11.03 6.18
N THR A 53 -5.34 11.08 4.89
CA THR A 53 -6.69 11.44 4.42
C THR A 53 -7.48 10.19 4.07
N GLY A 54 -8.82 10.29 4.07
CA GLY A 54 -9.71 9.18 3.71
C GLY A 54 -10.04 8.21 4.84
N LEU A 55 -9.30 8.26 5.97
CA LEU A 55 -9.60 7.47 7.16
C LEU A 55 -10.00 8.39 8.32
N SER A 56 -11.30 8.45 8.60
CA SER A 56 -11.85 9.27 9.68
C SER A 56 -11.77 8.54 11.01
N ARG A 57 -10.79 8.89 11.86
CA ARG A 57 -10.67 8.55 13.31
C ARG A 57 -10.63 7.06 13.71
N GLY A 58 -10.99 6.12 12.84
CA GLY A 58 -11.07 4.69 13.12
C GLY A 58 -9.73 4.03 13.41
N ILE A 59 -8.61 4.59 12.90
CA ILE A 59 -7.26 4.01 13.06
C ILE A 59 -6.87 3.82 14.53
N ALA A 60 -7.39 4.67 15.43
CA ALA A 60 -7.11 4.56 16.87
C ALA A 60 -7.51 3.20 17.47
N ILE A 61 -8.48 2.49 16.85
CA ILE A 61 -8.93 1.17 17.30
C ILE A 61 -7.80 0.13 17.28
N LEU A 62 -6.82 0.27 16.37
CA LEU A 62 -5.66 -0.62 16.31
C LEU A 62 -4.83 -0.61 17.60
N ARG A 63 -4.95 0.43 18.42
CA ARG A 63 -4.22 0.59 19.67
C ARG A 63 -4.98 0.08 20.89
N ALA A 64 -6.19 -0.47 20.71
CA ALA A 64 -7.03 -0.88 21.83
C ALA A 64 -6.48 -2.12 22.56
N CYS A 65 -6.25 -3.23 21.84
CA CYS A 65 -5.63 -4.44 22.39
C CYS A 65 -5.06 -5.34 21.28
N LYS A 66 -4.32 -6.39 21.65
CA LYS A 66 -3.68 -7.32 20.72
C LYS A 66 -4.68 -8.01 19.78
N LEU A 67 -5.78 -8.53 20.32
CA LEU A 67 -6.81 -9.21 19.51
C LEU A 67 -7.40 -8.27 18.46
N ILE A 68 -7.79 -7.06 18.86
CA ILE A 68 -8.31 -6.04 17.93
C ILE A 68 -7.26 -5.71 16.87
N TYR A 69 -6.00 -5.55 17.23
CA TYR A 69 -4.93 -5.29 16.26
C TYR A 69 -4.81 -6.42 15.22
N GLU A 70 -4.79 -7.67 15.68
CA GLU A 70 -4.65 -8.86 14.83
C GLU A 70 -5.82 -9.00 13.83
N GLU A 71 -7.04 -8.65 14.24
CA GLU A 71 -8.22 -8.68 13.36
C GLU A 71 -8.33 -7.46 12.45
N ALA A 72 -8.04 -6.27 12.96
CA ALA A 72 -8.34 -5.02 12.28
C ALA A 72 -7.20 -4.53 11.37
N ALA A 73 -5.95 -4.88 11.64
CA ALA A 73 -4.82 -4.48 10.79
C ALA A 73 -4.92 -5.05 9.36
N PRO A 74 -5.29 -6.34 9.14
CA PRO A 74 -5.52 -6.86 7.80
C PRO A 74 -6.63 -6.12 7.04
N VAL A 75 -7.70 -5.71 7.73
CA VAL A 75 -8.79 -4.92 7.14
C VAL A 75 -8.28 -3.55 6.69
N LEU A 76 -7.52 -2.85 7.54
CA LEU A 76 -6.95 -1.55 7.18
C LEU A 76 -5.96 -1.66 6.00
N TYR A 77 -4.96 -2.54 6.08
CA TYR A 77 -3.86 -2.55 5.12
C TYR A 77 -4.18 -3.33 3.83
N GLY A 78 -5.04 -4.34 3.91
CA GLY A 78 -5.38 -5.21 2.78
C GLY A 78 -6.58 -4.73 1.95
N SER A 79 -7.48 -3.93 2.52
CA SER A 79 -8.69 -3.46 1.80
C SER A 79 -8.59 -2.04 1.26
N ASN A 80 -7.51 -1.31 1.58
CA ASN A 80 -7.31 0.07 1.12
C ASN A 80 -6.16 0.17 0.12
N LYS A 81 -6.29 1.15 -0.78
CA LYS A 81 -5.20 1.63 -1.61
C LYS A 81 -4.45 2.76 -0.90
N PHE A 82 -3.16 2.61 -0.70
CA PHE A 82 -2.31 3.62 -0.07
C PHE A 82 -1.57 4.43 -1.13
N VAL A 83 -1.75 5.75 -1.11
CA VAL A 83 -1.03 6.69 -1.99
C VAL A 83 -0.02 7.47 -1.18
N PHE A 84 1.25 7.36 -1.53
CA PHE A 84 2.35 8.10 -0.92
C PHE A 84 2.77 9.24 -1.83
N CYS A 85 2.60 10.49 -1.37
CA CYS A 85 2.96 11.68 -2.14
C CYS A 85 4.24 12.36 -1.61
N SER A 86 5.14 11.61 -0.97
CA SER A 86 6.23 12.20 -0.20
C SER A 86 7.44 11.28 -0.06
N ILE A 87 8.63 11.90 -0.02
CA ILE A 87 9.92 11.23 0.26
C ILE A 87 9.95 10.51 1.62
N PHE A 88 9.02 10.84 2.53
CA PHE A 88 8.96 10.25 3.86
C PHE A 88 8.21 8.91 3.93
N PHE A 89 7.76 8.35 2.80
CA PHE A 89 7.08 7.05 2.81
C PHE A 89 7.88 5.90 3.44
N PRO A 90 9.24 5.82 3.37
CA PRO A 90 9.97 4.77 4.06
C PRO A 90 9.84 4.90 5.59
N ILE A 91 9.70 6.13 6.10
CA ILE A 91 9.45 6.37 7.54
C ILE A 91 8.09 5.79 7.94
N PHE A 92 7.06 6.01 7.12
CA PHE A 92 5.75 5.41 7.37
C PHE A 92 5.82 3.87 7.38
N LEU A 93 6.48 3.27 6.38
CA LEU A 93 6.66 1.81 6.33
C LEU A 93 7.41 1.29 7.57
N ALA A 94 8.40 2.04 8.07
CA ALA A 94 9.10 1.70 9.31
C ALA A 94 8.19 1.77 10.53
N GLN A 95 7.33 2.79 10.60
CA GLN A 95 6.42 3.02 11.72
C GLN A 95 5.33 1.95 11.84
N ILE A 96 4.76 1.48 10.72
CA ILE A 96 3.75 0.41 10.76
C ILE A 96 4.38 -0.96 10.99
N GLY A 97 5.68 -1.11 10.70
CA GLY A 97 6.45 -2.32 10.92
C GLY A 97 6.22 -3.41 9.85
N ILE A 98 7.16 -4.35 9.78
CA ILE A 98 7.21 -5.36 8.71
C ILE A 98 5.95 -6.23 8.61
N LYS A 99 5.32 -6.53 9.76
CA LYS A 99 4.07 -7.31 9.82
C LYS A 99 2.88 -6.59 9.20
N SER A 100 2.84 -5.26 9.24
CA SER A 100 1.78 -4.49 8.59
C SER A 100 2.10 -4.20 7.14
N VAL A 101 3.38 -3.99 6.81
CA VAL A 101 3.85 -3.88 5.42
C VAL A 101 3.47 -5.14 4.64
N SER A 102 3.57 -6.33 5.24
CA SER A 102 3.19 -7.60 4.60
C SER A 102 1.72 -7.71 4.22
N LEU A 103 0.85 -6.89 4.83
CA LEU A 103 -0.60 -6.84 4.59
C LEU A 103 -0.99 -5.84 3.51
N LEU A 104 -0.07 -4.99 3.03
CA LEU A 104 -0.37 -4.01 1.99
C LEU A 104 -0.72 -4.71 0.67
N HIS A 105 -1.89 -4.41 0.11
CA HIS A 105 -2.32 -4.93 -1.19
C HIS A 105 -2.01 -3.95 -2.33
N GLU A 106 -2.57 -2.74 -2.28
CA GLU A 106 -2.41 -1.72 -3.31
C GLU A 106 -1.62 -0.52 -2.79
N VAL A 107 -0.48 -0.25 -3.44
CA VAL A 107 0.38 0.90 -3.12
C VAL A 107 0.58 1.75 -4.38
N GLU A 108 0.51 3.05 -4.22
CA GLU A 108 0.85 4.03 -5.26
C GLU A 108 1.90 5.01 -4.72
N LEU A 109 2.98 5.16 -5.46
CA LEU A 109 4.12 6.01 -5.15
C LEU A 109 4.11 7.20 -6.09
N ASN A 110 3.79 8.39 -5.59
CA ASN A 110 3.70 9.64 -6.34
C ASN A 110 4.67 10.68 -5.81
N CYS A 111 5.19 11.54 -6.70
CA CYS A 111 5.92 12.75 -6.32
C CYS A 111 7.13 12.49 -5.38
N ILE A 112 7.74 11.32 -5.46
CA ILE A 112 8.97 11.02 -4.72
C ILE A 112 10.13 11.43 -5.62
N VAL A 113 10.73 12.58 -5.32
CA VAL A 113 11.82 13.15 -6.13
C VAL A 113 13.21 12.68 -5.69
N ASP A 114 13.31 12.10 -4.49
CA ASP A 114 14.57 11.62 -3.93
C ASP A 114 14.75 10.11 -4.20
N GLN A 115 15.75 9.79 -5.02
CA GLN A 115 16.05 8.40 -5.42
C GLN A 115 16.43 7.53 -4.21
N GLY A 116 17.17 8.08 -3.23
CA GLY A 116 17.58 7.33 -2.04
C GLY A 116 16.40 6.90 -1.16
N CYS A 117 15.41 7.78 -1.00
CA CYS A 117 14.16 7.47 -0.32
C CYS A 117 13.33 6.45 -1.10
N PHE A 118 13.27 6.59 -2.43
CA PHE A 118 12.59 5.62 -3.30
C PHE A 118 13.20 4.22 -3.16
N ASP A 119 14.51 4.10 -3.35
CA ASP A 119 15.25 2.84 -3.23
C ASP A 119 15.03 2.19 -1.86
N ARG A 120 15.14 2.97 -0.77
CA ARG A 120 14.93 2.49 0.60
C ARG A 120 13.52 1.95 0.78
N GLY A 121 12.51 2.72 0.37
CA GLY A 121 11.12 2.32 0.57
C GLY A 121 10.72 1.13 -0.30
N VAL A 122 11.19 1.04 -1.54
CA VAL A 122 10.99 -0.12 -2.42
C VAL A 122 11.57 -1.39 -1.78
N ARG A 123 12.78 -1.33 -1.19
CA ARG A 123 13.33 -2.47 -0.44
C ARG A 123 12.44 -2.91 0.71
N MET A 124 11.85 -1.96 1.45
CA MET A 124 10.92 -2.27 2.54
C MET A 124 9.63 -2.93 2.03
N LEU A 125 9.12 -2.47 0.88
CA LEU A 125 7.99 -3.10 0.18
C LEU A 125 8.30 -4.53 -0.29
N GLY A 126 9.56 -4.97 -0.31
CA GLY A 126 9.92 -6.38 -0.51
C GLY A 126 9.30 -7.34 0.51
N SER A 127 8.87 -6.82 1.67
CA SER A 127 8.14 -7.58 2.68
C SER A 127 6.62 -7.64 2.44
N ALA A 128 6.10 -6.89 1.47
CA ALA A 128 4.67 -6.78 1.15
C ALA A 128 4.17 -8.00 0.36
N VAL A 129 4.25 -9.19 0.96
CA VAL A 129 3.95 -10.47 0.28
C VAL A 129 2.53 -10.57 -0.27
N SER A 130 1.58 -9.82 0.29
CA SER A 130 0.19 -9.75 -0.17
C SER A 130 -0.06 -8.64 -1.21
N MET A 131 0.98 -7.91 -1.61
CA MET A 131 0.87 -6.83 -2.60
C MET A 131 0.38 -7.38 -3.94
N ASN A 132 -0.70 -6.81 -4.47
CA ASN A 132 -1.27 -7.17 -5.76
C ASN A 132 -0.99 -6.12 -6.83
N LYS A 133 -0.72 -4.87 -6.42
CA LYS A 133 -0.52 -3.74 -7.32
C LYS A 133 0.40 -2.71 -6.71
N LEU A 134 1.47 -2.38 -7.42
CA LEU A 134 2.32 -1.23 -7.16
C LEU A 134 2.20 -0.27 -8.34
N THR A 135 1.72 0.93 -8.08
CA THR A 135 1.66 2.00 -9.08
C THR A 135 2.79 2.99 -8.84
N VAL A 136 3.62 3.24 -9.85
CA VAL A 136 4.64 4.29 -9.81
C VAL A 136 4.15 5.47 -10.63
N GLY A 137 3.90 6.59 -9.96
CA GLY A 137 3.40 7.81 -10.57
C GLY A 137 4.49 8.79 -10.98
N ASN A 138 4.06 10.00 -11.31
CA ASN A 138 4.93 11.02 -11.90
C ASN A 138 6.09 11.44 -11.01
N GLY A 139 7.20 11.79 -11.68
CA GLY A 139 8.43 12.26 -11.07
C GLY A 139 9.42 11.14 -10.71
N LEU A 140 8.96 9.88 -10.70
CA LEU A 140 9.79 8.71 -10.40
C LEU A 140 10.32 8.00 -11.63
N TRP A 141 9.73 8.22 -12.79
CA TRP A 141 10.12 7.55 -14.02
C TRP A 141 10.38 8.54 -15.15
N SER A 142 11.25 8.14 -16.07
CA SER A 142 11.61 8.85 -17.29
C SER A 142 11.65 7.81 -18.41
N PRO A 143 11.06 8.09 -19.59
CA PRO A 143 11.07 7.17 -20.74
C PRO A 143 12.46 6.63 -21.09
N GLU A 144 13.50 7.39 -20.79
CA GLU A 144 14.90 7.09 -21.10
C GLU A 144 15.56 6.14 -20.09
N ARG A 145 14.91 5.84 -18.95
CA ARG A 145 15.54 5.14 -17.81
C ARG A 145 14.82 3.85 -17.34
N PRO A 146 14.26 2.99 -18.20
CA PRO A 146 13.57 1.77 -17.76
C PRO A 146 14.51 0.79 -17.06
N ARG A 147 15.78 0.70 -17.49
CA ARG A 147 16.80 -0.15 -16.84
C ARG A 147 17.10 0.28 -15.41
N LEU A 148 17.23 1.58 -15.17
CA LEU A 148 17.46 2.10 -13.82
C LEU A 148 16.27 1.75 -12.92
N MET A 149 15.04 2.00 -13.38
CA MET A 149 13.83 1.64 -12.64
C MET A 149 13.75 0.14 -12.35
N ALA A 150 13.99 -0.72 -13.35
CA ALA A 150 14.02 -2.17 -13.16
C ALA A 150 15.07 -2.59 -12.12
N SER A 151 16.27 -1.98 -12.17
CA SER A 151 17.34 -2.27 -11.19
C SER A 151 16.95 -1.87 -9.76
N THR A 152 16.25 -0.75 -9.59
CA THR A 152 15.73 -0.30 -8.29
C THR A 152 14.64 -1.23 -7.76
N LEU A 153 13.72 -1.66 -8.62
CA LEU A 153 12.62 -2.54 -8.24
C LEU A 153 13.06 -3.99 -8.03
N TRP A 154 14.21 -4.39 -8.57
CA TRP A 154 14.69 -5.78 -8.57
C TRP A 154 14.74 -6.45 -7.19
N PRO A 155 15.31 -5.84 -6.13
CA PRO A 155 15.39 -6.49 -4.82
C PRO A 155 14.01 -6.80 -4.23
N MET A 156 13.03 -5.91 -4.47
CA MET A 156 11.66 -6.10 -4.06
C MET A 156 11.01 -7.25 -4.84
N VAL A 157 11.12 -7.24 -6.17
CA VAL A 157 10.60 -8.31 -7.05
C VAL A 157 11.11 -9.68 -6.62
N LYS A 158 12.42 -9.80 -6.40
CA LYS A 158 13.08 -11.03 -5.97
C LYS A 158 12.54 -11.54 -4.63
N SER A 159 12.30 -10.62 -3.69
CA SER A 159 11.76 -10.95 -2.36
C SER A 159 10.31 -11.41 -2.44
N LEU A 160 9.47 -10.74 -3.25
CA LEU A 160 8.08 -11.13 -3.48
C LEU A 160 7.99 -12.50 -4.18
N ASP A 161 8.89 -12.78 -5.12
CA ASP A 161 8.96 -14.06 -5.85
C ASP A 161 9.32 -15.22 -4.93
N ALA A 162 10.37 -15.05 -4.13
CA ALA A 162 10.75 -16.04 -3.12
C ALA A 162 9.58 -16.32 -2.14
N ALA A 163 8.93 -15.28 -1.64
CA ALA A 163 7.83 -15.42 -0.67
C ALA A 163 6.57 -16.07 -1.26
N ARG A 164 6.26 -15.83 -2.53
CA ARG A 164 5.13 -16.48 -3.21
C ARG A 164 5.45 -17.94 -3.56
N LYS A 165 6.69 -18.24 -3.95
CA LYS A 165 7.15 -19.61 -4.18
C LYS A 165 7.08 -20.46 -2.91
N SER A 166 7.39 -19.90 -1.73
CA SER A 166 7.31 -20.63 -0.46
C SER A 166 5.87 -20.90 0.02
N LYS A 167 4.89 -20.14 -0.45
CA LYS A 167 3.49 -20.21 0.00
C LYS A 167 2.59 -21.05 -0.92
N SER A 168 3.13 -21.64 -1.98
CA SER A 168 2.35 -22.19 -3.09
C SER A 168 1.25 -23.18 -2.64
N ASP A 169 0.04 -22.64 -2.52
CA ASP A 169 -1.21 -23.35 -2.70
C ASP A 169 -1.34 -23.65 -4.21
N PRO A 170 -1.50 -24.92 -4.62
CA PRO A 170 -1.59 -25.29 -6.03
C PRO A 170 -2.74 -24.62 -6.79
N THR A 171 -3.72 -24.01 -6.09
CA THR A 171 -4.89 -23.37 -6.70
C THR A 171 -4.69 -21.88 -7.04
N GLN A 172 -3.70 -21.20 -6.47
CA GLN A 172 -3.54 -19.77 -6.70
C GLN A 172 -2.80 -19.53 -8.02
N LYS A 173 -3.52 -19.02 -9.03
CA LYS A 173 -2.93 -18.53 -10.28
C LYS A 173 -1.75 -17.63 -9.92
N ARG A 174 -0.54 -18.06 -10.26
CA ARG A 174 0.65 -17.20 -10.19
C ARG A 174 0.40 -16.05 -11.17
N ASN A 175 -0.11 -14.94 -10.66
CA ASN A 175 0.06 -13.69 -11.37
C ASN A 175 1.56 -13.44 -11.40
N ASP A 176 2.11 -13.34 -12.60
CA ASP A 176 3.51 -12.97 -12.80
C ASP A 176 3.76 -11.69 -12.01
N ILE A 177 4.76 -11.72 -11.12
CA ILE A 177 5.09 -10.57 -10.26
C ILE A 177 5.31 -9.30 -11.07
N PRO A 178 5.91 -9.34 -12.28
CA PRO A 178 5.98 -8.17 -13.16
C PRO A 178 4.61 -7.53 -13.50
N GLU A 179 3.49 -8.27 -13.44
CA GLU A 179 2.16 -7.71 -13.71
C GLU A 179 1.61 -6.84 -12.58
N ILE A 180 2.17 -6.93 -11.36
CA ILE A 180 1.72 -6.05 -10.27
C ILE A 180 2.13 -4.59 -10.52
N PHE A 181 3.08 -4.34 -11.43
CA PHE A 181 3.63 -3.01 -11.67
C PHE A 181 2.77 -2.21 -12.65
N GLY A 182 2.03 -1.24 -12.14
CA GLY A 182 1.42 -0.18 -12.94
C GLY A 182 2.32 1.05 -13.00
N PHE A 183 2.36 1.72 -14.14
CA PHE A 183 2.92 3.07 -14.24
C PHE A 183 1.78 3.97 -14.70
N VAL A 184 1.55 5.05 -13.96
CA VAL A 184 0.44 5.97 -14.24
C VAL A 184 1.02 7.36 -14.39
N GLN A 185 0.71 7.98 -15.52
CA GLN A 185 0.91 9.42 -15.64
C GLN A 185 -0.26 10.13 -14.97
N GLN A 186 -0.03 10.77 -13.83
CA GLN A 186 -1.03 11.68 -13.28
C GLN A 186 -1.10 12.92 -14.18
N THR A 187 -2.30 13.34 -14.56
CA THR A 187 -2.47 14.62 -15.25
C THR A 187 -2.27 15.71 -14.20
N PHE A 188 -1.09 16.35 -14.17
CA PHE A 188 -0.94 17.57 -13.41
C PHE A 188 -1.87 18.64 -14.00
N SER A 189 -2.42 19.47 -13.10
CA SER A 189 -3.15 20.69 -13.42
C SER A 189 -2.33 21.57 -14.38
N GLU A 190 -3.04 22.28 -15.27
CA GLU A 190 -2.68 22.70 -16.63
C GLU A 190 -1.39 23.52 -16.89
N ASP A 191 -0.59 23.84 -15.87
CA ASP A 191 0.35 24.97 -15.94
C ASP A 191 1.82 24.64 -16.27
N ARG A 192 2.20 23.39 -16.56
CA ARG A 192 3.57 23.08 -16.99
C ARG A 192 3.61 22.16 -18.21
N LEU A 193 3.92 22.75 -19.36
CA LEU A 193 4.36 22.15 -20.63
C LEU A 193 3.62 20.87 -21.03
N ARG A 194 2.52 21.09 -21.76
CA ARG A 194 1.56 20.10 -22.25
C ARG A 194 2.20 19.20 -23.32
N LEU A 195 2.74 18.04 -22.92
CA LEU A 195 2.60 16.88 -23.81
C LEU A 195 1.10 16.56 -23.92
N PRO A 196 0.57 16.22 -25.11
CA PRO A 196 -0.78 15.72 -25.23
C PRO A 196 -1.01 14.56 -24.25
N LYS A 197 -2.14 14.54 -23.55
CA LYS A 197 -2.46 13.51 -22.54
C LYS A 197 -2.33 12.09 -23.09
N GLU A 198 -2.55 11.93 -24.39
CA GLU A 198 -2.44 10.65 -25.12
C GLU A 198 -0.97 10.21 -25.26
N GLN A 199 -0.08 11.07 -25.75
CA GLN A 199 1.35 10.75 -25.87
C GLN A 199 1.96 10.35 -24.52
N ALA A 200 1.65 11.14 -23.49
CA ALA A 200 2.03 10.87 -22.10
C ALA A 200 1.62 9.45 -21.65
N ARG A 201 0.37 9.07 -21.92
CA ARG A 201 -0.15 7.75 -21.58
C ARG A 201 0.60 6.65 -22.35
N ASP A 202 0.85 6.85 -23.63
CA ASP A 202 1.53 5.86 -24.47
C ASP A 202 2.98 5.68 -24.05
N ASP A 203 3.70 6.77 -23.74
CA ASP A 203 5.06 6.75 -23.20
C ASP A 203 5.11 5.98 -21.86
N ALA A 204 4.11 6.18 -20.99
CA ALA A 204 4.01 5.48 -19.71
C ALA A 204 3.76 3.97 -19.90
N LEU A 205 2.93 3.58 -20.88
CA LEU A 205 2.66 2.19 -21.22
C LEU A 205 3.90 1.52 -21.82
N GLU A 206 4.60 2.19 -22.74
CA GLU A 206 5.83 1.69 -23.33
C GLU A 206 6.92 1.52 -22.26
N PHE A 207 7.10 2.53 -21.40
CA PHE A 207 8.03 2.46 -20.27
C PHE A 207 7.70 1.29 -19.33
N ALA A 208 6.43 1.14 -18.97
CA ALA A 208 5.97 0.02 -18.14
C ALA A 208 6.30 -1.32 -18.78
N SER A 209 6.04 -1.47 -20.08
CA SER A 209 6.33 -2.68 -20.84
C SER A 209 7.82 -3.03 -20.78
N LYS A 210 8.70 -2.06 -21.06
CA LYS A 210 10.16 -2.24 -21.00
C LYS A 210 10.64 -2.62 -19.60
N VAL A 211 10.13 -1.98 -18.55
CA VAL A 211 10.49 -2.34 -17.16
C VAL A 211 10.05 -3.76 -16.84
N ARG A 212 8.83 -4.15 -17.20
CA ARG A 212 8.32 -5.51 -16.96
C ARG A 212 9.14 -6.56 -17.72
N GLU A 213 9.51 -6.28 -18.96
CA GLU A 213 10.36 -7.16 -19.77
C GLU A 213 11.70 -7.42 -19.10
N ILE A 214 12.42 -6.35 -18.70
CA ILE A 214 13.71 -6.47 -18.00
C ILE A 214 13.57 -7.26 -16.68
N LEU A 215 12.50 -7.01 -15.92
CA LEU A 215 12.25 -7.75 -14.68
C LEU A 215 11.95 -9.23 -14.94
N ARG A 216 11.24 -9.58 -16.02
CA ARG A 216 11.01 -10.97 -16.42
C ARG A 216 12.30 -11.66 -16.84
N GLU A 217 13.13 -11.01 -17.65
CA GLU A 217 14.44 -11.53 -18.05
C GLU A 217 15.31 -11.83 -16.83
N ASN A 218 15.38 -10.90 -15.87
CA ASN A 218 16.13 -11.11 -14.64
C ASN A 218 15.62 -12.31 -13.81
N LEU A 219 14.30 -12.53 -13.77
CA LEU A 219 13.69 -13.68 -13.09
C LEU A 219 14.03 -15.01 -13.78
N LEU A 220 14.04 -15.04 -15.11
CA LEU A 220 14.39 -16.22 -15.89
C LEU A 220 15.87 -16.59 -15.76
N MET A 221 16.73 -15.57 -15.71
CA MET A 221 18.18 -15.75 -15.62
C MET A 221 18.68 -16.02 -14.18
N GLY A 222 17.83 -15.84 -13.17
CA GLY A 222 18.17 -16.12 -11.77
C GLY A 222 19.16 -15.14 -11.13
N PHE A 223 19.21 -13.90 -11.63
CA PHE A 223 20.07 -12.83 -11.06
C PHE A 223 19.59 -12.35 -9.67
#